data_AF-A0A815J1G2-F1
#
_entry.id   AF-A0A815J1G2-F1
#
_cell.length_a   1.000
_cell.length_b   1.000
_cell.length_c   1.000
_cell.angle_alpha   90.00
_cell.angle_beta   90.00
_cell.angle_gamma   90.00
#
_symmetry.space_group_name_H-M   'P 1'
#
loop_
_entity.id
_entity.type
_entity.pdbx_description
1 polymer ?
#
loop_
_entity_poly.entity_id
_entity_poly.type
_entity_poly.pdbx_seq_one_letter_code
_entity_poly.pdbx_strand_id
1 'polypeptide(L)'
;FREFLRVVSVSQGTDEKAKLELAYKAYNRNNSDTLNRKEFQQAVHAILDLIETRENNGEENVHKRDDTLQWAMKKLSLDEKDDIAKKEFVRRCTKDEKLYEFLAFHSVPKPNCSDSNLNGKEKWKIAVKTGSEGKKIIRGAGTDANVYLKLVGEQGSTEPIQLQHSQTHKNMFENGNTDVFTMFLPVVGKVRGATLWHTGNKDQGWFVDTLTVENESTNTQTHFPVQRWLDLDQFDGKTKVDLVPNQPPGYTPK
;
A
#
# COMPACT_ATOMS: atom_id res chain seq x y z
N PHE A 1 6.06 -19.70 -6.72
CA PHE A 1 6.51 -19.08 -5.46
C PHE A 1 6.44 -17.55 -5.50
N ARG A 2 7.14 -16.87 -6.43
CA ARG A 2 7.00 -15.42 -6.66
C ARG A 2 5.55 -14.95 -6.88
N GLU A 3 4.81 -15.62 -7.77
CA GLU A 3 3.38 -15.30 -7.99
C GLU A 3 2.49 -15.72 -6.80
N PHE A 4 2.91 -16.72 -6.03
CA PHE A 4 2.21 -17.12 -4.80
C PHE A 4 2.38 -16.07 -3.69
N LEU A 5 3.59 -15.57 -3.46
CA LEU A 5 3.87 -14.51 -2.49
C LEU A 5 3.17 -13.19 -2.88
N ARG A 6 3.10 -12.87 -4.18
CA ARG A 6 2.27 -11.76 -4.67
C ARG A 6 0.80 -11.96 -4.33
N VAL A 7 0.24 -13.13 -4.60
CA VAL A 7 -1.17 -13.44 -4.28
C VAL A 7 -1.42 -13.38 -2.77
N VAL A 8 -0.52 -13.87 -1.93
CA VAL A 8 -0.63 -13.74 -0.46
C VAL A 8 -0.54 -12.27 -0.02
N SER A 9 0.37 -11.48 -0.59
CA SER A 9 0.50 -10.05 -0.29
C SER A 9 -0.73 -9.21 -0.67
N VAL A 10 -1.42 -9.60 -1.74
CA VAL A 10 -2.63 -8.91 -2.24
C VAL A 10 -3.88 -9.37 -1.48
N SER A 11 -3.86 -10.56 -0.87
CA SER A 11 -5.11 -11.21 -0.51
C SER A 11 -5.67 -10.90 0.86
N GLN A 12 -4.97 -10.54 1.94
CA GLN A 12 -5.66 -10.55 3.24
C GLN A 12 -5.13 -9.64 4.37
N GLY A 13 -6.05 -8.81 4.89
CA GLY A 13 -6.14 -8.41 6.30
C GLY A 13 -6.61 -9.56 7.21
N THR A 14 -5.95 -10.73 7.15
CA THR A 14 -6.18 -11.85 8.07
C THR A 14 -5.18 -11.87 9.23
N ASP A 15 -5.58 -12.55 10.30
CA ASP A 15 -4.78 -12.86 11.50
C ASP A 15 -3.39 -13.47 11.16
N GLU A 16 -2.39 -13.13 11.98
CA GLU A 16 -0.97 -13.51 11.82
C GLU A 16 -0.79 -15.02 11.68
N LYS A 17 -1.62 -15.78 12.40
CA LYS A 17 -1.63 -17.24 12.36
C LYS A 17 -1.99 -17.78 10.98
N ALA A 18 -3.03 -17.22 10.34
CA ALA A 18 -3.48 -17.67 9.02
C ALA A 18 -2.41 -17.44 7.94
N LYS A 19 -1.63 -16.37 8.07
CA LYS A 19 -0.52 -16.06 7.16
C LYS A 19 0.61 -17.09 7.27
N LEU A 20 0.97 -17.50 8.49
CA LEU A 20 1.96 -18.56 8.69
C LEU A 20 1.47 -19.93 8.18
N GLU A 21 0.17 -20.20 8.27
CA GLU A 21 -0.40 -21.42 7.70
C GLU A 21 -0.33 -21.46 6.16
N LEU A 22 -0.51 -20.31 5.52
CA LEU A 22 -0.33 -20.17 4.06
C LEU A 22 1.14 -20.31 3.67
N ALA A 23 2.06 -19.69 4.42
CA ALA A 23 3.49 -19.83 4.21
C ALA A 23 3.95 -21.30 4.34
N TYR A 24 3.46 -22.00 5.37
CA TYR A 24 3.74 -23.43 5.55
C TYR A 24 3.32 -24.26 4.34
N LYS A 25 2.09 -24.05 3.84
CA LYS A 25 1.60 -24.73 2.62
C LYS A 25 2.44 -24.41 1.38
N ALA A 26 2.98 -23.20 1.31
CA ALA A 26 3.83 -22.77 0.20
C ALA A 26 5.21 -23.45 0.22
N TYR A 27 5.76 -23.65 1.41
CA TYR A 27 7.07 -24.26 1.60
C TYR A 27 7.01 -25.77 1.43
N ASN A 28 5.88 -26.37 1.83
CA ASN A 28 5.60 -27.79 1.72
C ASN A 28 5.18 -28.16 0.29
N ARG A 29 6.18 -28.45 -0.56
CA ARG A 29 5.97 -28.68 -2.00
C ARG A 29 5.41 -30.06 -2.32
N ASN A 30 5.77 -31.06 -1.53
CA ASN A 30 5.26 -32.42 -1.66
C ASN A 30 3.86 -32.58 -1.03
N ASN A 31 3.34 -31.54 -0.38
CA ASN A 31 2.06 -31.52 0.31
C ASN A 31 1.93 -32.66 1.35
N SER A 32 3.04 -32.97 2.02
CA SER A 32 3.08 -33.92 3.14
C SER A 32 2.43 -33.33 4.39
N ASP A 33 2.32 -34.10 5.46
CA ASP A 33 1.90 -33.57 6.75
C ASP A 33 2.98 -32.72 7.45
N THR A 34 4.23 -32.84 7.01
CA THR A 34 5.42 -32.30 7.68
C THR A 34 6.37 -31.62 6.71
N LEU A 35 6.79 -30.38 7.00
CA LEU A 35 7.74 -29.66 6.17
C LEU A 35 9.15 -30.17 6.46
N ASN A 36 9.82 -30.71 5.44
CA ASN A 36 11.18 -31.22 5.60
C ASN A 36 12.24 -30.14 5.40
N ARG A 37 13.46 -30.43 5.87
CA ARG A 37 14.62 -29.53 5.80
C ARG A 37 14.90 -29.00 4.38
N LYS A 38 14.88 -29.89 3.39
CA LYS A 38 15.24 -29.56 2.00
C LYS A 38 14.23 -28.61 1.37
N GLU A 39 12.94 -28.85 1.62
CA GLU A 39 11.85 -27.98 1.19
C GLU A 39 11.95 -26.60 1.82
N PHE A 40 12.21 -26.54 3.13
CA PHE A 40 12.40 -25.26 3.83
C PHE A 40 13.62 -24.50 3.30
N GLN A 41 14.77 -25.16 3.12
CA GLN A 41 15.97 -24.56 2.54
C GLN A 41 15.70 -23.97 1.15
N GLN A 42 15.03 -24.73 0.27
CA GLN A 42 14.68 -24.26 -1.07
C GLN A 42 13.71 -23.08 -1.05
N ALA A 43 12.78 -23.05 -0.09
CA ALA A 43 11.87 -21.94 0.08
C ALA A 43 12.62 -20.68 0.54
N VAL A 44 13.48 -20.80 1.55
CA VAL A 44 14.29 -19.68 2.06
C VAL A 44 15.25 -19.14 1.01
N HIS A 45 15.94 -20.00 0.24
CA HIS A 45 16.77 -19.57 -0.88
C HIS A 45 15.98 -18.78 -1.92
N ALA A 46 14.77 -19.25 -2.29
CA ALA A 46 13.92 -18.51 -3.22
C ALA A 46 13.46 -17.15 -2.69
N ILE A 47 13.33 -16.99 -1.36
CA ILE A 47 13.08 -15.70 -0.72
C ILE A 47 14.32 -14.80 -0.83
N LEU A 48 15.51 -15.33 -0.51
CA LEU A 48 16.76 -14.57 -0.58
C LEU A 48 17.08 -14.12 -2.01
N ASP A 49 16.89 -14.98 -3.02
CA ASP A 49 17.08 -14.62 -4.43
C ASP A 49 16.10 -13.50 -4.88
N LEU A 50 14.89 -13.47 -4.32
CA LEU A 50 13.92 -12.40 -4.58
C LEU A 50 14.35 -11.06 -3.95
N ILE A 51 15.01 -11.11 -2.80
CA ILE A 51 15.54 -9.93 -2.12
C ILE A 51 16.75 -9.38 -2.87
N GLU A 52 17.69 -10.25 -3.26
CA GLU A 52 18.93 -9.85 -3.93
C GLU A 52 18.73 -9.32 -5.35
N THR A 53 17.71 -9.77 -6.07
CA THR A 53 17.37 -9.21 -7.38
C THR A 53 16.91 -7.74 -7.34
N ARG A 54 16.74 -7.14 -6.15
CA ARG A 54 16.47 -5.71 -5.95
C ARG A 54 17.71 -4.87 -5.64
N GLU A 55 18.81 -5.49 -5.21
CA GLU A 55 20.05 -4.81 -4.85
C GLU A 55 21.20 -5.45 -5.63
N ASN A 56 21.52 -4.89 -6.81
CA ASN A 56 22.72 -5.27 -7.56
C ASN A 56 23.95 -5.07 -6.66
N ASN A 57 24.62 -6.15 -6.24
CA ASN A 57 26.06 -6.22 -5.94
C ASN A 57 26.52 -7.67 -5.68
N GLY A 58 27.77 -7.97 -6.08
CA GLY A 58 28.38 -9.31 -6.19
C GLY A 58 28.82 -9.99 -4.87
N GLU A 59 29.73 -10.96 -5.01
CA GLU A 59 30.24 -12.02 -4.10
C GLU A 59 30.06 -11.88 -2.56
N GLU A 60 30.07 -10.68 -1.96
CA GLU A 60 29.75 -10.45 -0.54
C GLU A 60 28.35 -10.96 -0.13
N ASN A 61 27.39 -10.92 -1.06
CA ASN A 61 26.01 -11.36 -0.80
C ASN A 61 25.88 -12.88 -0.59
N VAL A 62 26.79 -13.69 -1.15
CA VAL A 62 26.72 -15.16 -1.06
C VAL A 62 26.95 -15.64 0.38
N HIS A 63 27.91 -15.04 1.09
CA HIS A 63 28.22 -15.41 2.48
C HIS A 63 27.08 -15.00 3.42
N LYS A 64 26.53 -13.79 3.21
CA LYS A 64 25.38 -13.28 3.94
C LYS A 64 24.12 -14.13 3.76
N ARG A 65 23.92 -14.73 2.58
CA ARG A 65 22.84 -15.69 2.32
C ARG A 65 22.95 -16.94 3.15
N ASP A 66 24.13 -17.55 3.17
CA ASP A 66 24.35 -18.78 3.92
C ASP A 66 24.15 -18.52 5.42
N ASP A 67 24.71 -17.42 5.94
CA ASP A 67 24.51 -17.00 7.33
C ASP A 67 23.02 -16.82 7.69
N THR A 68 22.26 -16.20 6.79
CA THR A 68 20.82 -15.96 7.00
C THR A 68 20.02 -17.25 6.97
N LEU A 69 20.36 -18.17 6.06
CA LEU A 69 19.75 -19.50 6.01
C LEU A 69 20.06 -20.28 7.28
N GLN A 70 21.32 -20.34 7.69
CA GLN A 70 21.75 -21.04 8.91
C GLN A 70 21.08 -20.47 10.15
N TRP A 71 20.95 -19.14 10.22
CA TRP A 71 20.21 -18.47 11.28
C TRP A 71 18.74 -18.92 11.33
N ALA A 72 18.03 -18.92 10.20
CA ALA A 72 16.61 -19.31 10.14
C ALA A 72 16.40 -20.78 10.51
N MET A 73 17.29 -21.66 10.02
CA MET A 73 17.27 -23.09 10.34
C MET A 73 17.50 -23.36 11.82
N LYS A 74 18.50 -22.69 12.42
CA LYS A 74 18.80 -22.81 13.84
C LYS A 74 17.65 -22.31 14.72
N LYS A 75 16.99 -21.22 14.32
CA LYS A 75 15.86 -20.64 15.06
C LYS A 75 14.60 -21.51 15.02
N LEU A 76 14.40 -22.25 13.94
CA LEU A 76 13.35 -23.27 13.86
C LEU A 76 13.75 -24.59 14.51
N SER A 77 14.96 -24.72 15.04
CA SER A 77 15.53 -25.99 15.51
C SER A 77 15.41 -27.10 14.46
N LEU A 78 15.80 -26.79 13.21
CA LEU A 78 15.89 -27.73 12.08
C LEU A 78 17.30 -28.30 11.93
N ASP A 79 17.97 -28.50 13.06
CA ASP A 79 19.41 -28.72 13.16
C ASP A 79 19.79 -30.03 12.47
N GLU A 80 19.07 -31.13 12.71
CA GLU A 80 19.61 -32.44 12.31
C GLU A 80 18.67 -33.55 11.83
N LYS A 81 17.33 -33.51 11.95
CA LYS A 81 16.46 -34.56 11.31
C LYS A 81 14.95 -34.36 11.34
N ASP A 82 14.46 -33.32 12.00
CA ASP A 82 13.03 -33.26 12.29
C ASP A 82 12.26 -32.52 11.19
N ASP A 83 11.28 -33.22 10.62
CA ASP A 83 10.25 -32.54 9.85
C ASP A 83 9.35 -31.76 10.81
N ILE A 84 8.96 -30.56 10.40
CA ILE A 84 8.14 -29.70 11.25
C ILE A 84 6.68 -29.79 10.83
N ALA A 85 5.81 -30.22 11.76
CA ALA A 85 4.37 -30.19 11.52
C ALA A 85 3.84 -28.75 11.51
N LYS A 86 2.78 -28.49 10.74
CA LYS A 86 2.15 -27.17 10.58
C LYS A 86 1.93 -26.41 11.89
N LYS A 87 1.37 -27.09 12.91
CA LYS A 87 1.07 -26.48 14.22
C LYS A 87 2.34 -26.01 14.93
N GLU A 88 3.40 -26.80 14.83
CA GLU A 88 4.68 -26.50 15.45
C GLU A 88 5.43 -25.41 14.69
N PHE A 89 5.36 -25.40 13.35
CA PHE A 89 5.88 -24.33 12.51
C PHE A 89 5.28 -22.97 12.90
N VAL A 90 3.95 -22.90 12.98
CA VAL A 90 3.24 -21.69 13.42
C VAL A 90 3.66 -21.27 14.83
N ARG A 91 3.74 -22.23 15.77
CA ARG A 91 4.13 -21.97 17.16
C ARG A 91 5.58 -21.47 17.30
N ARG A 92 6.52 -21.97 16.50
CA ARG A 92 7.93 -21.55 16.53
C ARG A 92 8.11 -20.18 15.89
N CYS A 93 7.47 -19.93 14.75
CA CYS A 93 7.51 -18.62 14.10
C CYS A 93 6.87 -17.54 14.98
N THR A 94 5.71 -17.79 15.59
CA THR A 94 5.05 -16.82 16.49
C THR A 94 5.81 -16.52 17.79
N LYS A 95 6.78 -17.36 18.18
CA LYS A 95 7.60 -17.14 19.38
C LYS A 95 8.84 -16.28 19.14
N ASP A 96 9.28 -16.14 17.89
CA ASP A 96 10.46 -15.35 17.53
C ASP A 96 10.07 -14.30 16.49
N GLU A 97 9.94 -13.06 16.94
CA GLU A 97 9.51 -11.92 16.14
C GLU A 97 10.39 -11.71 14.90
N LYS A 98 11.70 -11.94 15.01
CA LYS A 98 12.63 -11.78 13.88
C LYS A 98 12.47 -12.89 12.85
N LEU A 99 12.25 -14.12 13.31
CA LEU A 99 11.99 -15.26 12.43
C LEU A 99 10.63 -15.13 11.72
N TYR A 100 9.61 -14.70 12.47
CA TYR A 100 8.32 -14.34 11.90
C TYR A 100 8.49 -13.26 10.84
N GLU A 101 9.17 -12.16 11.19
CA GLU A 101 9.40 -11.06 10.26
C GLU A 101 10.12 -11.56 9.01
N PHE A 102 11.17 -12.36 9.13
CA PHE A 102 11.91 -12.92 7.99
C PHE A 102 11.07 -13.83 7.08
N LEU A 103 10.33 -14.79 7.64
CA LEU A 103 9.56 -15.76 6.85
C LEU A 103 8.24 -15.19 6.33
N ALA A 104 7.66 -14.26 7.08
CA ALA A 104 6.36 -13.66 6.80
C ALA A 104 6.46 -12.26 6.15
N PHE A 105 7.68 -11.70 5.98
CA PHE A 105 7.94 -10.36 5.38
C PHE A 105 7.29 -10.15 4.00
N HIS A 106 7.05 -11.24 3.27
CA HIS A 106 6.41 -11.21 1.95
C HIS A 106 4.99 -11.79 1.94
N SER A 107 4.44 -12.10 3.11
CA SER A 107 3.08 -12.64 3.30
C SER A 107 2.22 -11.81 4.27
N VAL A 108 2.79 -10.78 4.89
CA VAL A 108 2.13 -9.96 5.91
C VAL A 108 2.31 -8.48 5.52
N PRO A 109 1.26 -7.74 5.11
CA PRO A 109 1.23 -6.32 5.42
C PRO A 109 1.22 -6.19 6.95
N LYS A 110 2.24 -5.54 7.50
CA LYS A 110 2.48 -5.41 8.95
C LYS A 110 1.24 -4.84 9.65
N PRO A 111 0.69 -5.50 10.69
CA PRO A 111 -0.11 -4.79 11.67
C PRO A 111 0.87 -4.02 12.57
N ASN A 112 0.99 -2.71 12.32
CA ASN A 112 1.78 -1.78 13.13
C ASN A 112 3.27 -2.15 13.29
N CYS A 113 4.06 -1.99 12.22
CA CYS A 113 5.47 -1.62 12.38
C CYS A 113 5.88 -0.83 11.14
N SER A 114 6.34 0.40 11.36
CA SER A 114 6.83 1.33 10.35
C SER A 114 7.80 0.67 9.38
N ASP A 115 7.58 0.90 8.09
CA ASP A 115 8.56 0.71 7.02
C ASP A 115 9.82 1.53 7.32
N SER A 116 10.73 1.02 8.14
CA SER A 116 12.04 1.65 8.33
C SER A 116 12.92 1.31 7.13
N ASN A 117 12.62 1.96 5.99
CA ASN A 117 13.57 2.63 5.08
C ASN A 117 13.08 2.74 3.63
N LEU A 118 11.98 3.46 3.46
CA LEU A 118 11.86 4.44 2.37
C LEU A 118 12.04 5.85 2.97
N ASN A 119 13.18 6.15 3.61
CA ASN A 119 13.48 7.48 4.18
C ASN A 119 12.31 8.12 4.97
N GLY A 120 11.58 7.36 5.80
CA GLY A 120 10.43 7.89 6.56
C GLY A 120 9.17 8.19 5.74
N LYS A 121 8.93 7.45 4.65
CA LYS A 121 7.73 7.55 3.81
C LYS A 121 6.91 6.25 3.79
N GLU A 122 5.60 6.38 3.70
CA GLU A 122 4.60 5.32 3.59
C GLU A 122 4.03 5.27 2.17
N LYS A 123 3.47 4.12 1.78
CA LYS A 123 2.85 3.95 0.46
C LYS A 123 1.37 4.37 0.51
N TRP A 124 0.99 5.26 -0.40
CA TRP A 124 -0.36 5.79 -0.50
C TRP A 124 -0.95 5.55 -1.89
N LYS A 125 -2.26 5.27 -1.90
CA LYS A 125 -3.11 5.22 -3.07
C LYS A 125 -4.16 6.32 -2.97
N ILE A 126 -4.16 7.22 -3.95
CA ILE A 126 -5.05 8.37 -4.04
C ILE A 126 -5.97 8.14 -5.23
N ALA A 127 -7.27 8.18 -5.02
CA ALA A 127 -8.27 8.07 -6.07
C ALA A 127 -9.11 9.35 -6.12
N VAL A 128 -9.18 9.97 -7.30
CA VAL A 128 -9.99 11.17 -7.54
C VAL A 128 -11.03 10.86 -8.60
N LYS A 129 -12.31 11.06 -8.28
CA LYS A 129 -13.41 10.87 -9.21
C LYS A 129 -13.92 12.21 -9.71
N THR A 130 -13.95 12.37 -11.03
CA THR A 130 -14.32 13.63 -11.69
C THR A 130 -15.71 13.54 -12.31
N GLY A 131 -16.49 14.62 -12.19
CA GLY A 131 -17.65 14.88 -13.06
C GLY A 131 -18.89 14.03 -12.90
N SER A 132 -19.10 13.40 -11.74
CA SER A 132 -20.36 12.72 -11.44
C SER A 132 -21.02 13.22 -10.17
N GLU A 133 -22.33 13.42 -10.22
CA GLU A 133 -23.19 13.55 -9.04
C GLU A 133 -24.13 12.34 -9.03
N GLY A 134 -23.78 11.32 -8.24
CA GLY A 134 -24.44 10.01 -8.31
C GLY A 134 -24.25 9.33 -9.67
N LYS A 135 -25.35 9.14 -10.44
CA LYS A 135 -25.35 8.53 -11.79
C LYS A 135 -25.31 9.55 -12.93
N LYS A 136 -25.33 10.85 -12.63
CA LYS A 136 -25.40 11.90 -13.64
C LYS A 136 -24.00 12.41 -14.00
N ILE A 137 -23.67 12.39 -15.28
CA ILE A 137 -22.47 13.01 -15.85
C ILE A 137 -22.70 14.52 -15.94
N ILE A 138 -21.77 15.32 -15.41
CA ILE A 138 -21.84 16.79 -15.41
C ILE A 138 -21.07 17.30 -16.63
N ARG A 139 -21.74 17.93 -17.60
CA ARG A 139 -21.07 18.42 -18.82
C ARG A 139 -19.98 19.44 -18.47
N GLY A 140 -18.82 19.33 -19.13
CA GLY A 140 -17.69 20.24 -18.93
C GLY A 140 -16.98 20.08 -17.58
N ALA A 141 -17.16 18.95 -16.89
CA ALA A 141 -16.59 18.74 -15.57
C ALA A 141 -15.11 18.35 -15.54
N GLY A 142 -14.51 18.01 -16.68
CA GLY A 142 -13.12 17.59 -16.77
C GLY A 142 -12.15 18.77 -16.79
N THR A 143 -10.88 18.53 -16.46
CA THR A 143 -9.85 19.57 -16.49
C THR A 143 -8.52 19.05 -17.01
N ASP A 144 -7.87 19.86 -17.84
CA ASP A 144 -6.48 19.65 -18.28
C ASP A 144 -5.47 20.41 -17.39
N ALA A 145 -5.95 21.06 -16.32
CA ALA A 145 -5.10 21.82 -15.42
C ALA A 145 -4.24 20.90 -14.53
N ASN A 146 -3.13 21.44 -14.02
CA ASN A 146 -2.34 20.74 -13.02
C ASN A 146 -3.12 20.65 -11.70
N VAL A 147 -3.38 19.43 -11.25
CA VAL A 147 -4.07 19.13 -9.99
C VAL A 147 -3.04 18.84 -8.89
N TYR A 148 -3.31 19.36 -7.70
CA TYR A 148 -2.46 19.23 -6.53
C TYR A 148 -3.26 18.81 -5.30
N LEU A 149 -2.60 18.09 -4.42
CA LEU A 149 -3.13 17.57 -3.16
C LEU A 149 -2.16 17.84 -2.02
N LYS A 150 -2.69 18.19 -0.86
CA LYS A 150 -1.96 18.20 0.43
C LYS A 150 -2.76 17.40 1.45
N LEU A 151 -2.11 16.49 2.16
CA LEU A 151 -2.76 15.73 3.24
C LEU A 151 -2.38 16.31 4.59
N VAL A 152 -3.34 16.31 5.51
CA VAL A 152 -3.16 16.73 6.91
C VAL A 152 -3.60 15.59 7.80
N GLY A 153 -2.71 15.11 8.66
CA GLY A 153 -2.98 14.05 9.62
C GLY A 153 -2.50 14.40 11.03
N GLU A 154 -2.61 13.44 11.93
CA GLU A 154 -2.26 13.61 13.35
C GLU A 154 -0.76 13.81 13.60
N GLN A 155 0.10 13.30 12.72
CA GLN A 155 1.55 13.33 12.89
C GLN A 155 2.22 14.37 11.98
N GLY A 156 1.44 15.13 11.21
CA GLY A 156 1.96 16.18 10.34
C GLY A 156 1.14 16.37 9.08
N SER A 157 1.71 17.09 8.13
CA SER A 157 1.13 17.30 6.80
C SER A 157 2.15 17.02 5.71
N THR A 158 1.68 16.63 4.53
CA THR A 158 2.55 16.58 3.35
C THR A 158 2.84 17.99 2.84
N GLU A 159 3.90 18.12 2.05
CA GLU A 159 3.98 19.24 1.11
C GLU A 159 2.93 19.09 -0.01
N PRO A 160 2.65 20.15 -0.78
CA PRO A 160 1.88 20.07 -2.01
C PRO A 160 2.42 19.00 -2.96
N ILE A 161 1.55 18.09 -3.39
CA ILE A 161 1.88 17.01 -4.33
C ILE A 161 1.11 17.23 -5.61
N GLN A 162 1.80 17.26 -6.75
CA GLN A 162 1.14 17.28 -8.06
C GLN A 162 0.74 15.86 -8.49
N LEU A 163 -0.48 15.69 -8.96
CA LEU A 163 -1.02 14.42 -9.44
C LEU A 163 -0.81 14.29 -10.96
N GLN A 164 0.30 13.66 -11.38
CA GLN A 164 0.75 13.67 -12.78
C GLN A 164 0.67 12.32 -13.52
N HIS A 165 0.66 11.20 -12.79
CA HIS A 165 0.80 9.87 -13.39
C HIS A 165 -0.25 8.91 -12.83
N SER A 166 -1.47 9.02 -13.37
CA SER A 166 -2.56 8.08 -13.08
C SER A 166 -2.22 6.70 -13.64
N GLN A 167 -2.59 5.67 -12.87
CA GLN A 167 -2.48 4.26 -13.27
C GLN A 167 -3.66 3.81 -14.12
N THR A 168 -4.77 4.54 -14.09
CA THR A 168 -6.02 4.14 -14.76
C THR A 168 -6.19 4.82 -16.10
N HIS A 169 -5.81 6.09 -16.23
CA HIS A 169 -5.98 6.85 -17.48
C HIS A 169 -4.75 7.69 -17.82
N LYS A 170 -4.44 7.79 -19.12
CA LYS A 170 -3.38 8.68 -19.62
C LYS A 170 -3.82 10.14 -19.63
N ASN A 171 -5.07 10.38 -20.04
CA ASN A 171 -5.71 11.69 -19.90
C ASN A 171 -6.51 11.69 -18.61
N MET A 172 -6.05 12.46 -17.62
CA MET A 172 -6.52 12.41 -16.24
C MET A 172 -7.59 13.47 -16.02
N PHE A 173 -8.37 13.29 -14.96
CA PHE A 173 -9.40 14.24 -14.53
C PHE A 173 -10.43 14.54 -15.61
N GLU A 174 -10.72 13.53 -16.42
CA GLU A 174 -11.78 13.58 -17.41
C GLU A 174 -13.14 13.25 -16.78
N ASN A 175 -14.18 13.81 -17.36
CA ASN A 175 -15.53 13.67 -16.84
C ASN A 175 -16.00 12.20 -16.78
N GLY A 176 -16.40 11.75 -15.60
CA GLY A 176 -16.81 10.37 -15.32
C GLY A 176 -15.66 9.44 -14.96
N ASN A 177 -14.40 9.86 -15.10
CA ASN A 177 -13.24 9.03 -14.78
C ASN A 177 -12.91 9.03 -13.29
N THR A 178 -12.34 7.93 -12.85
CA THR A 178 -11.65 7.82 -11.55
C THR A 178 -10.17 7.58 -11.78
N ASP A 179 -9.36 8.58 -11.45
CA ASP A 179 -7.92 8.55 -11.61
C ASP A 179 -7.24 8.07 -10.32
N VAL A 180 -6.38 7.07 -10.45
CA VAL A 180 -5.71 6.41 -9.32
C VAL A 180 -4.22 6.66 -9.38
N PHE A 181 -3.66 7.21 -8.32
CA PHE A 181 -2.24 7.52 -8.18
C PHE A 181 -1.65 6.72 -7.02
N THR A 182 -0.47 6.15 -7.21
CA THR A 182 0.29 5.52 -6.11
C THR A 182 1.60 6.28 -5.91
N MET A 183 1.91 6.61 -4.66
CA MET A 183 3.07 7.40 -4.32
C MET A 183 3.56 7.14 -2.89
N PHE A 184 4.81 7.50 -2.62
CA PHE A 184 5.39 7.44 -1.30
C PHE A 184 5.39 8.82 -0.64
N LEU A 185 4.68 8.96 0.48
CA LEU A 185 4.48 10.22 1.19
C LEU A 185 5.05 10.13 2.61
N PRO A 186 5.49 11.24 3.23
CA PRO A 186 5.89 11.23 4.64
C PRO A 186 4.79 10.65 5.54
N VAL A 187 5.19 10.09 6.68
CA VAL A 187 4.24 9.63 7.70
C VAL A 187 3.39 10.82 8.18
N VAL A 188 2.09 10.78 7.88
CA VAL A 188 1.12 11.80 8.36
C VAL A 188 0.21 11.26 9.46
N GLY A 189 0.24 9.96 9.73
CA GLY A 189 -0.67 9.29 10.67
C GLY A 189 -2.11 9.26 10.14
N LYS A 190 -3.09 9.21 11.06
CA LYS A 190 -4.52 9.21 10.68
C LYS A 190 -4.88 10.51 9.99
N VAL A 191 -5.43 10.43 8.77
CA VAL A 191 -5.82 11.60 7.98
C VAL A 191 -6.98 12.33 8.68
N ARG A 192 -6.79 13.62 8.90
CA ARG A 192 -7.76 14.54 9.51
C ARG A 192 -8.32 15.57 8.53
N GLY A 193 -7.62 15.79 7.42
CA GLY A 193 -8.07 16.67 6.35
C GLY A 193 -7.22 16.53 5.10
N ALA A 194 -7.70 17.14 4.02
CA ALA A 194 -6.97 17.24 2.77
C ALA A 194 -7.26 18.59 2.12
N THR A 195 -6.31 19.13 1.36
CA THR A 195 -6.51 20.30 0.53
C THR A 195 -6.32 19.89 -0.91
N LEU A 196 -7.32 20.11 -1.75
CA LEU A 196 -7.32 19.76 -3.17
C LEU A 196 -7.49 21.01 -4.01
N TRP A 197 -6.68 21.19 -5.06
CA TRP A 197 -6.79 22.33 -5.95
C TRP A 197 -6.24 22.05 -7.35
N HIS A 198 -6.53 22.95 -8.27
CA HIS A 198 -5.93 22.96 -9.60
C HIS A 198 -5.43 24.38 -9.96
N THR A 199 -4.55 24.48 -10.96
CA THR A 199 -4.00 25.76 -11.45
C THR A 199 -4.68 26.24 -12.73
N GLY A 200 -5.89 25.75 -13.01
CA GLY A 200 -6.63 26.08 -14.23
C GLY A 200 -7.19 27.49 -14.19
N ASN A 201 -7.44 28.05 -15.37
CA ASN A 201 -8.15 29.31 -15.53
C ASN A 201 -9.67 29.07 -15.67
N LYS A 202 -10.42 30.13 -16.03
CA LYS A 202 -11.90 30.12 -16.12
C LYS A 202 -12.47 29.04 -17.03
N ASP A 203 -11.76 28.63 -18.07
CA ASP A 203 -12.23 27.62 -19.04
C ASP A 203 -11.81 26.18 -18.65
N GLN A 204 -11.16 26.01 -17.50
CA GLN A 204 -10.65 24.73 -17.00
C GLN A 204 -11.27 24.36 -15.66
N GLY A 205 -12.52 24.79 -15.43
CA GLY A 205 -13.32 24.43 -14.27
C GLY A 205 -13.41 22.93 -14.07
N TRP A 206 -13.33 22.49 -12.82
CA TRP A 206 -13.26 21.08 -12.48
C TRP A 206 -14.32 20.70 -11.47
N PHE A 207 -15.20 19.77 -11.83
CA PHE A 207 -16.14 19.21 -10.86
C PHE A 207 -15.55 17.95 -10.24
N VAL A 208 -15.30 17.99 -8.93
CA VAL A 208 -14.79 16.85 -8.18
C VAL A 208 -15.95 16.17 -7.48
N ASP A 209 -16.16 14.88 -7.74
CA ASP A 209 -17.16 14.07 -7.03
C ASP A 209 -16.60 13.63 -5.67
N THR A 210 -15.51 12.87 -5.69
CA THR A 210 -14.91 12.32 -4.46
C THR A 210 -13.39 12.30 -4.54
N LEU A 211 -12.77 12.44 -3.37
CA LEU A 211 -11.37 12.12 -3.13
C LEU A 211 -11.32 10.98 -2.12
N THR A 212 -10.58 9.93 -2.43
CA THR A 212 -10.29 8.82 -1.53
C THR A 212 -8.80 8.68 -1.37
N VAL A 213 -8.32 8.59 -0.13
CA VAL A 213 -6.92 8.39 0.18
C VAL A 213 -6.77 7.15 1.05
N GLU A 214 -5.92 6.24 0.61
CA GLU A 214 -5.66 4.96 1.24
C GLU A 214 -4.18 4.86 1.54
N ASN A 215 -3.85 4.69 2.82
CA ASN A 215 -2.50 4.33 3.24
C ASN A 215 -2.39 2.81 3.15
N GLU A 216 -1.69 2.32 2.15
CA GLU A 216 -1.52 0.88 1.91
C GLU A 216 -0.59 0.24 2.96
N SER A 217 0.32 1.01 3.57
CA SER A 217 1.19 0.52 4.65
C SER A 217 0.39 0.21 5.93
N THR A 218 -0.65 1.00 6.23
CA THR A 218 -1.50 0.80 7.42
C THR A 218 -2.87 0.18 7.11
N ASN A 219 -3.18 -0.04 5.83
CA ASN A 219 -4.48 -0.45 5.32
C ASN A 219 -5.64 0.42 5.84
N THR A 220 -5.41 1.73 5.94
CA THR A 220 -6.42 2.70 6.37
C THR A 220 -6.88 3.56 5.21
N GLN A 221 -8.20 3.71 5.09
CA GLN A 221 -8.82 4.46 4.01
C GLN A 221 -9.65 5.62 4.56
N THR A 222 -9.54 6.78 3.91
CA THR A 222 -10.28 7.99 4.26
C THR A 222 -11.00 8.51 3.02
N HIS A 223 -12.29 8.76 3.17
CA HIS A 223 -13.16 9.25 2.10
C HIS A 223 -13.53 10.72 2.34
N PHE A 224 -13.43 11.50 1.28
CA PHE A 224 -13.82 12.89 1.21
C PHE A 224 -14.87 13.07 0.11
N PRO A 225 -16.16 13.16 0.48
CA PRO A 225 -17.20 13.63 -0.44
C PRO A 225 -16.90 15.10 -0.79
N VAL A 226 -16.67 15.39 -2.07
CA VAL A 226 -16.37 16.75 -2.53
C VAL A 226 -17.63 17.34 -3.17
N GLN A 227 -18.12 16.74 -4.26
CA GLN A 227 -19.33 17.09 -5.01
C GLN A 227 -19.53 18.60 -5.20
N ARG A 228 -18.51 19.27 -5.71
CA ARG A 228 -18.56 20.71 -6.00
C ARG A 228 -17.63 21.09 -7.14
N TRP A 229 -17.91 22.25 -7.72
CA TRP A 229 -17.01 22.90 -8.66
C TRP A 229 -15.82 23.53 -7.94
N LEU A 230 -14.65 23.30 -8.52
CA LEU A 230 -13.43 24.07 -8.34
C LEU A 230 -13.26 24.88 -9.62
N ASP A 231 -13.72 26.11 -9.60
CA ASP A 231 -13.87 26.96 -10.78
C ASP A 231 -13.95 28.43 -10.30
N LEU A 232 -13.43 29.35 -11.10
CA LEU A 232 -13.46 30.79 -10.81
C LEU A 232 -14.83 31.42 -11.09
N ASP A 233 -15.64 30.81 -11.96
CA ASP A 233 -16.95 31.32 -12.39
C ASP A 233 -18.12 30.46 -11.89
N GLN A 234 -17.85 29.38 -11.13
CA GLN A 234 -18.88 28.50 -10.55
C GLN A 234 -18.71 28.31 -9.03
N PHE A 235 -19.81 27.88 -8.39
CA PHE A 235 -19.91 27.62 -6.95
C PHE A 235 -19.48 28.82 -6.08
N ASP A 236 -18.27 28.81 -5.51
CA ASP A 236 -17.75 29.87 -4.64
C ASP A 236 -16.58 30.65 -5.28
N GLY A 237 -16.32 30.43 -6.58
CA GLY A 237 -15.26 31.11 -7.32
C GLY A 237 -13.84 30.70 -6.92
N LYS A 238 -13.68 29.53 -6.27
CA LYS A 238 -12.38 29.03 -5.82
C LYS A 238 -11.99 27.77 -6.58
N THR A 239 -10.71 27.69 -6.95
CA THR A 239 -10.07 26.50 -7.53
C THR A 239 -9.43 25.58 -6.48
N LYS A 240 -9.62 25.89 -5.19
CA LYS A 240 -9.03 25.23 -4.03
C LYS A 240 -10.08 24.97 -2.96
N VAL A 241 -10.05 23.78 -2.37
CA VAL A 241 -10.94 23.37 -1.28
C VAL A 241 -10.18 22.65 -0.17
N ASP A 242 -10.51 22.99 1.08
CA ASP A 242 -10.10 22.24 2.27
C ASP A 242 -11.22 21.26 2.66
N LEU A 243 -10.85 20.01 2.87
CA LEU A 243 -11.72 18.86 3.01
C LEU A 243 -11.55 18.25 4.39
N VAL A 244 -12.69 17.89 4.99
CA VAL A 244 -12.74 17.14 6.25
C VAL A 244 -13.37 15.76 5.96
N PRO A 245 -12.83 14.67 6.53
CA PRO A 245 -13.36 13.33 6.28
C PRO A 245 -14.82 13.19 6.71
N ASN A 246 -15.55 12.32 6.01
CA ASN A 246 -16.91 11.90 6.36
C ASN A 246 -17.92 13.05 6.55
N GLN A 247 -17.69 14.20 5.89
CA GLN A 247 -18.66 15.29 5.86
C GLN A 247 -19.72 15.04 4.78
N PRO A 248 -20.90 15.69 4.89
CA PRO A 248 -21.87 15.70 3.81
C PRO A 248 -21.25 16.21 2.50
N PRO A 249 -21.72 15.73 1.35
CA PRO A 249 -21.27 16.25 0.06
C PRO A 249 -21.39 17.77 -0.06
N GLY A 250 -20.41 18.43 -0.68
CA GLY A 250 -20.39 19.88 -0.86
C GLY A 250 -20.06 20.68 0.40
N TYR A 251 -19.73 20.04 1.52
CA TYR A 251 -19.38 20.74 2.76
C TYR A 251 -18.13 21.61 2.61
N THR A 252 -18.23 22.86 3.02
CA THR A 252 -17.12 23.80 3.17
C THR A 252 -16.94 24.15 4.64
N PRO A 253 -15.75 23.91 5.22
CA PRO A 253 -15.42 24.45 6.54
C PRO A 253 -15.59 25.98 6.52
N LYS A 254 -16.27 26.53 7.55
CA LYS A 254 -16.42 27.97 7.74
C LYS A 254 -15.13 28.61 8.22
#